data_AF-A0A9E3BW04-F1
#
_entry.id   AF-A0A9E3BW04-F1
#
_cell.length_a   1.000
_cell.length_b   1.000
_cell.length_c   1.000
_cell.angle_alpha   90.00
_cell.angle_beta   90.00
_cell.angle_gamma   90.00
#
_symmetry.space_group_name_H-M   'P 1'
#
loop_
_entity.id
_entity.type
_entity.pdbx_description
1 polymer ?
#
loop_
_entity_poly.entity_id
_entity_poly.type
_entity_poly.pdbx_seq_one_letter_code
_entity_poly.pdbx_strand_id
1 'polypeptide(L)' 'MAGRYRIAVIPGDGIGKETVPESLKVLDAASRRFGFALDLAH' A
#
# COMPACT_ATOMS: atom_id res chain seq x y z
N MET A 1 -0.74 15.64 13.20
CA MET A 1 0.16 15.19 12.12
C MET A 1 -0.25 13.78 11.77
N ALA A 2 -0.66 13.53 10.53
CA ALA A 2 -0.90 12.16 10.10
C ALA A 2 0.44 11.41 10.00
N GLY A 3 0.47 10.16 10.43
CA GLY A 3 1.71 9.37 10.57
C GLY A 3 2.33 8.97 9.22
N ARG A 4 3.61 8.57 9.27
CA ARG A 4 4.29 7.86 8.18
C ARG A 4 4.38 6.38 8.55
N TYR A 5 3.88 5.50 7.69
CA TYR A 5 3.87 4.05 7.91
C TYR A 5 4.80 3.35 6.92
N ARG A 6 5.69 2.50 7.42
CA ARG A 6 6.55 1.65 6.59
C ARG A 6 5.94 0.26 6.48
N ILE A 7 5.73 -0.22 5.25
CA ILE A 7 5.03 -1.46 4.95
C ILE A 7 5.87 -2.27 3.96
N ALA A 8 6.17 -3.53 4.31
CA ALA A 8 6.74 -4.48 3.36
C ALA A 8 5.61 -5.08 2.51
N VAL A 9 5.75 -4.99 1.20
CA VAL A 9 4.82 -5.50 0.20
C VAL A 9 5.34 -6.86 -0.25
N ILE A 10 4.67 -7.92 0.19
CA ILE A 10 5.05 -9.30 -0.15
C ILE A 10 3.89 -9.93 -0.93
N PRO A 11 3.97 -9.98 -2.28
CA PRO A 11 2.87 -10.48 -3.10
C PRO A 11 2.61 -11.98 -2.95
N GLY A 12 3.60 -12.75 -2.51
CA GLY A 12 3.51 -14.21 -2.48
C GLY A 12 3.29 -14.79 -3.89
N ASP A 13 2.45 -15.82 -3.98
CA ASP A 13 2.15 -16.55 -5.22
C ASP A 13 0.66 -16.55 -5.57
N GLY A 14 0.35 -17.05 -6.77
CA GLY A 14 -1.01 -17.09 -7.30
C GLY A 14 -1.64 -15.69 -7.33
N ILE A 15 -2.87 -15.58 -6.80
CA ILE A 15 -3.67 -14.36 -6.86
C ILE A 15 -3.06 -13.16 -6.16
N GLY A 16 -2.06 -13.36 -5.30
CA GLY A 16 -1.34 -12.26 -4.67
C GLY A 16 -0.62 -11.38 -5.70
N LYS A 17 -0.18 -11.94 -6.84
CA LYS A 17 0.46 -11.19 -7.93
C LYS A 17 -0.52 -10.28 -8.68
N GLU A 18 -1.81 -10.59 -8.65
CA GLU A 18 -2.84 -9.76 -9.29
C GLU A 18 -3.52 -8.79 -8.30
N THR A 19 -3.75 -9.23 -7.06
CA THR A 19 -4.53 -8.47 -6.06
C THR A 19 -3.72 -7.44 -5.30
N VAL A 20 -2.42 -7.70 -5.05
CA VAL A 20 -1.56 -6.75 -4.35
C VAL A 20 -1.38 -5.45 -5.13
N PRO A 21 -1.11 -5.45 -6.45
CA PRO A 21 -1.05 -4.21 -7.24
C PRO A 21 -2.32 -3.34 -7.13
N GLU A 22 -3.50 -3.95 -7.12
CA GLU A 22 -4.77 -3.20 -6.96
C GLU A 22 -4.93 -2.64 -5.54
N SER A 23 -4.49 -3.40 -4.52
CA SER A 23 -4.50 -2.96 -3.13
C SER A 23 -3.62 -1.71 -2.92
N LEU A 24 -2.48 -1.65 -3.61
CA LEU A 24 -1.59 -0.47 -3.56
C LEU A 24 -2.26 0.79 -4.13
N LYS A 25 -3.10 0.67 -5.16
CA LYS A 25 -3.87 1.80 -5.71
C LYS A 25 -4.88 2.33 -4.68
N VAL A 26 -5.54 1.42 -3.96
CA VAL A 26 -6.47 1.79 -2.88
C VAL A 26 -5.73 2.47 -1.72
N LEU A 27 -4.55 1.96 -1.35
CA LEU A 27 -3.71 2.55 -0.31
C LEU A 27 -3.22 3.96 -0.68
N ASP A 28 -2.84 4.20 -1.93
CA ASP A 28 -2.49 5.54 -2.43
C ASP A 28 -3.70 6.49 -2.40
N ALA A 29 -4.89 6.02 -2.83
CA ALA A 29 -6.10 6.83 -2.72
C ALA A 29 -6.46 7.17 -1.26
N ALA A 30 -6.33 6.20 -0.35
CA ALA A 30 -6.58 6.39 1.08
C ALA A 30 -5.56 7.35 1.71
N SER A 31 -4.27 7.22 1.38
CA SER A 31 -3.21 8.08 1.92
C SER A 31 -3.47 9.55 1.57
N ARG A 32 -3.87 9.83 0.31
CA ARG A 32 -4.27 11.17 -0.15
C ARG A 32 -5.53 11.67 0.53
N ARG A 33 -6.55 10.82 0.69
CA ARG A 33 -7.84 11.19 1.28
C ARG A 33 -7.74 11.54 2.76
N PHE A 34 -6.92 10.80 3.52
CA PHE A 34 -6.82 10.93 4.97
C PHE A 34 -5.53 11.60 5.44
N GLY A 35 -4.64 11.95 4.50
CA GLY A 35 -3.46 12.78 4.74
C GLY A 35 -2.27 12.07 5.37
N PHE A 36 -2.22 10.73 5.41
CA PHE A 36 -1.07 9.98 5.93
C PHE A 36 -0.06 9.62 4.84
N ALA A 37 1.17 9.30 5.25
CA ALA A 37 2.25 8.91 4.33
C ALA A 37 2.51 7.40 4.38
N LEU A 38 2.84 6.83 3.23
CA LEU A 38 3.23 5.42 3.08
C LEU A 38 4.66 5.33 2.55
N ASP A 39 5.44 4.43 3.13
CA ASP A 39 6.76 4.00 2.66
C ASP A 39 6.65 2.50 2.34
N LEU A 40 6.48 2.18 1.06
CA LEU A 40 6.24 0.82 0.58
C LEU A 40 7.57 0.20 0.14
N ALA A 41 8.00 -0.85 0.83
CA ALA A 41 9.16 -1.64 0.45
C ALA A 41 8.68 -2.86 -0.37
N HIS A 42 9.17 -3.01 -1.59
CA HIS A 42 8.82 -4.11 -2.51
C HIS A 42 9.78 -5.28 -2.39
#